data_AF-A0A967AJD6-F1
#
_entry.id   AF-A0A967AJD6-F1
#
_cell.length_a   1.000
_cell.length_b   1.000
_cell.length_c   1.000
_cell.angle_alpha   90.00
_cell.angle_beta   90.00
_cell.angle_gamma   90.00
#
_symmetry.space_group_name_H-M   'P 1'
#
loop_
_entity.id
_entity.type
_entity.pdbx_description
1 polymer ?
#
loop_
_entity_poly.entity_id
_entity_poly.type
_entity_poly.pdbx_seq_one_letter_code
_entity_poly.pdbx_strand_id
1 'polypeptide(L)'
;MKLCRLAGTGWLLLVAILPVACSGLPPFDQQKRLVQQGDFQIRQLTPRAFVEIWGEPTYIHQQFTHFFGMKDGRLIPQARMALGESPQGWETGLAAGDALFLAYADRGHYLVFLDNVLVYQEAMTSEKVHAIGKSWKHESQFKTRLESPPASQ
;
A
#
# COMPACT_ATOMS: atom_id res chain seq x y z
N MET A 1 -24.29 -65.50 23.90
CA MET A 1 -25.42 -64.55 23.85
C MET A 1 -25.20 -63.47 24.91
N LYS A 2 -25.37 -62.19 24.52
CA LYS A 2 -25.41 -60.93 25.33
C LYS A 2 -24.04 -60.42 25.85
N LEU A 3 -23.38 -59.46 25.17
CA LEU A 3 -23.55 -58.00 25.03
C LEU A 3 -22.88 -57.14 26.13
N CYS A 4 -21.82 -56.43 25.71
CA CYS A 4 -21.43 -55.03 25.95
C CYS A 4 -21.70 -54.33 27.31
N ARG A 5 -20.64 -53.70 27.84
CA ARG A 5 -20.47 -52.21 27.82
C ARG A 5 -19.02 -51.82 28.16
N LEU A 6 -18.28 -51.41 27.15
CA LEU A 6 -17.04 -50.62 27.27
C LEU A 6 -17.44 -49.19 27.65
N ALA A 7 -16.85 -48.66 28.71
CA ALA A 7 -16.97 -47.26 29.10
C ALA A 7 -15.58 -46.71 29.40
N GLY A 8 -15.22 -45.59 28.77
CA GLY A 8 -14.27 -44.65 29.35
C GLY A 8 -12.99 -44.35 28.56
N THR A 9 -13.08 -44.00 27.28
CA THR A 9 -12.03 -43.19 26.62
C THR A 9 -12.67 -42.25 25.60
N GLY A 10 -13.38 -41.25 26.14
CA GLY A 10 -13.98 -40.16 25.37
C GLY A 10 -12.95 -39.07 25.07
N TRP A 11 -12.28 -39.23 23.93
CA TRP A 11 -11.48 -38.29 23.16
C TRP A 11 -11.90 -36.82 23.37
N LEU A 12 -11.06 -36.03 24.05
CA LEU A 12 -11.16 -34.57 24.12
C LEU A 12 -10.96 -33.99 22.70
N LEU A 13 -12.06 -33.62 22.05
CA LEU A 13 -12.09 -32.80 20.85
C LEU A 13 -11.62 -31.38 21.23
N LEU A 14 -10.31 -31.16 21.18
CA LEU A 14 -9.72 -29.82 21.09
C LEU A 14 -10.05 -29.25 19.71
N VAL A 15 -11.20 -28.57 19.62
CA VAL A 15 -11.53 -27.70 18.50
C VAL A 15 -10.54 -26.52 18.56
N ALA A 16 -9.47 -26.62 17.76
CA ALA A 16 -8.60 -25.50 17.49
C ALA A 16 -9.39 -24.44 16.71
N ILE A 17 -9.89 -23.44 17.41
CA ILE A 17 -10.40 -22.22 16.81
C ILE A 17 -9.18 -21.52 16.21
N LEU A 18 -8.88 -21.80 14.95
CA LEU A 18 -7.96 -20.99 14.16
C LEU A 18 -8.56 -19.58 14.13
N PRO A 19 -7.89 -18.55 14.68
CA PRO A 19 -8.35 -17.20 14.44
C PRO A 19 -8.22 -16.99 12.94
N VAL A 20 -9.36 -16.82 12.27
CA VAL A 20 -9.40 -16.18 10.96
C VAL A 20 -8.79 -14.81 11.20
N ALA A 21 -7.50 -14.67 10.88
CA ALA A 21 -6.83 -13.38 10.92
C ALA A 21 -7.46 -12.55 9.80
N CYS A 22 -8.57 -11.87 10.11
CA CYS A 22 -8.92 -10.64 9.42
C CYS A 22 -7.71 -9.73 9.65
N SER A 23 -6.83 -9.67 8.65
CA SER A 23 -5.63 -8.82 8.62
C SER A 23 -6.07 -7.36 8.49
N GLY A 24 -6.66 -6.85 9.56
CA GLY A 24 -6.98 -5.44 9.73
C GLY A 24 -5.72 -4.61 9.96
N LEU A 25 -5.86 -3.30 9.83
CA LEU A 25 -4.80 -2.35 10.11
C LEU A 25 -4.35 -2.52 11.58
N PRO A 26 -3.06 -2.82 11.85
CA PRO A 26 -2.56 -3.00 13.20
C PRO A 26 -2.59 -1.69 14.01
N PRO A 27 -2.52 -1.74 15.35
CA PRO A 27 -2.44 -0.55 16.20
C PRO A 27 -1.28 0.38 15.81
N PHE A 28 -1.46 1.69 15.98
CA PHE A 28 -0.50 2.69 15.49
C PHE A 28 0.93 2.52 16.04
N ASP A 29 1.09 2.16 17.31
CA ASP A 29 2.42 1.87 17.88
C ASP A 29 3.08 0.64 17.26
N GLN A 30 2.29 -0.34 16.80
CA GLN A 30 2.81 -1.46 16.02
C GLN A 30 3.21 -1.01 14.62
N GLN A 31 2.43 -0.15 13.96
CA GLN A 31 2.81 0.42 12.66
C GLN A 31 4.14 1.15 12.73
N LYS A 32 4.33 2.00 13.76
CA LYS A 32 5.60 2.69 14.01
C LYS A 32 6.78 1.73 14.14
N ARG A 33 6.62 0.65 14.90
CA ARG A 33 7.67 -0.39 15.05
C ARG A 33 8.00 -1.06 13.72
N LEU A 34 6.99 -1.42 12.93
CA LEU A 34 7.19 -1.99 11.60
C LEU A 34 7.97 -1.03 10.68
N VAL A 35 7.62 0.26 10.67
CA VAL A 35 8.36 1.28 9.91
C VAL A 35 9.80 1.44 10.40
N GLN A 36 10.02 1.45 11.72
CA GLN A 36 11.37 1.50 12.32
C GLN A 36 12.23 0.30 11.92
N GLN A 37 11.61 -0.88 11.80
CA GLN A 37 12.26 -2.13 11.41
C GLN A 37 12.46 -2.26 9.89
N GLY A 38 11.91 -1.35 9.09
CA GLY A 38 11.92 -1.46 7.63
C GLY A 38 10.97 -2.52 7.07
N ASP A 39 10.00 -2.98 7.88
CA ASP A 39 9.02 -3.98 7.47
C ASP A 39 7.77 -3.32 6.89
N PHE A 40 7.79 -3.06 5.58
CA PHE A 40 6.73 -2.33 4.88
C PHE A 40 5.58 -3.25 4.43
N GLN A 41 4.88 -3.83 5.40
CA GLN A 41 3.75 -4.71 5.13
C GLN A 41 2.60 -3.96 4.45
N ILE A 42 2.18 -4.50 3.30
CA ILE A 42 1.08 -3.98 2.50
C ILE A 42 -0.23 -4.04 3.30
N ARG A 43 -1.05 -2.99 3.18
CA ARG A 43 -2.33 -2.76 3.86
C ARG A 43 -2.28 -2.69 5.39
N GLN A 44 -1.09 -2.66 5.96
CA GLN A 44 -0.89 -2.61 7.41
C GLN A 44 -0.24 -1.32 7.91
N LEU A 45 0.14 -0.40 7.02
CA LEU A 45 0.83 0.84 7.39
C LEU A 45 0.10 2.05 6.84
N THR A 46 0.00 3.10 7.66
CA THR A 46 -0.58 4.39 7.28
C THR A 46 0.52 5.40 6.92
N PRO A 47 0.21 6.44 6.11
CA PRO A 47 1.13 7.55 5.84
C PRO A 47 1.68 8.18 7.12
N ARG A 48 0.80 8.36 8.13
CA ARG A 48 1.16 8.94 9.43
C ARG A 48 2.28 8.17 10.13
N ALA A 49 2.29 6.84 10.03
CA ALA A 49 3.34 6.03 10.67
C ALA A 49 4.72 6.32 10.07
N PHE A 50 4.79 6.58 8.76
CA PHE A 50 6.03 6.98 8.09
C PHE A 50 6.44 8.39 8.49
N VAL A 51 5.52 9.36 8.47
CA VAL A 51 5.82 10.74 8.85
C VAL A 51 6.34 10.84 10.29
N GLU A 52 5.78 10.09 11.22
CA GLU A 52 6.21 10.14 12.63
C GLU A 52 7.57 9.47 12.88
N ILE A 53 7.95 8.47 12.07
CA ILE A 53 9.21 7.75 12.24
C ILE A 53 10.35 8.31 11.39
N TRP A 54 10.03 8.83 10.19
CA TRP A 54 11.02 9.30 9.24
C TRP A 54 11.03 10.82 9.07
N GLY A 55 9.99 11.52 9.51
CA GLY A 55 9.77 12.94 9.23
C GLY A 55 8.99 13.18 7.94
N GLU A 56 8.89 14.45 7.56
CA GLU A 56 8.24 14.87 6.32
C GLU A 56 8.97 14.29 5.09
N PRO A 57 8.23 13.78 4.08
CA PRO A 57 8.83 13.31 2.84
C PRO A 57 9.40 14.47 2.01
N THR A 58 10.37 14.15 1.16
CA THR A 58 10.95 15.13 0.22
C THR A 58 9.92 15.63 -0.79
N TYR A 59 9.00 14.76 -1.21
CA TYR A 59 7.91 15.10 -2.12
C TYR A 59 6.61 14.42 -1.70
N ILE A 60 5.50 15.16 -1.83
CA ILE A 60 4.14 14.69 -1.63
C ILE A 60 3.36 14.97 -2.92
N HIS A 61 2.58 13.99 -3.35
CA HIS A 61 1.65 14.16 -4.48
C HIS A 61 0.36 13.40 -4.22
N GLN A 62 -0.76 13.94 -4.66
CA GLN A 62 -2.06 13.28 -4.57
C GLN A 62 -2.73 13.32 -5.94
N GLN A 63 -3.20 12.17 -6.41
CA GLN A 63 -3.89 12.07 -7.69
C GLN A 63 -4.78 10.83 -7.76
N PHE A 64 -5.90 10.98 -8.48
CA PHE A 64 -6.68 9.84 -8.92
C PHE A 64 -5.83 8.93 -9.83
N THR A 65 -5.70 7.67 -9.46
CA THR A 65 -4.83 6.70 -10.16
C THR A 65 -5.54 5.35 -10.30
N HIS A 66 -5.32 4.69 -11.44
CA HIS A 66 -5.69 3.28 -11.62
C HIS A 66 -4.55 2.37 -11.16
N PHE A 67 -4.92 1.25 -10.59
CA PHE A 67 -4.03 0.28 -10.00
C PHE A 67 -4.28 -1.12 -10.55
N PHE A 68 -3.18 -1.85 -10.74
CA PHE A 68 -3.18 -3.26 -11.09
C PHE A 68 -2.90 -4.09 -9.85
N GLY A 69 -3.84 -4.97 -9.50
CA GLY A 69 -3.74 -5.87 -8.36
C GLY A 69 -2.85 -7.07 -8.64
N MET A 70 -1.95 -7.36 -7.71
CA MET A 70 -1.01 -8.47 -7.78
C MET A 70 -1.42 -9.59 -6.83
N LYS A 71 -0.94 -10.82 -7.08
CA LYS A 71 -1.17 -11.99 -6.19
C LYS A 71 -0.75 -11.77 -4.74
N ASP A 72 0.27 -10.95 -4.52
CA ASP A 72 0.81 -10.64 -3.19
C ASP A 72 0.04 -9.51 -2.46
N GLY A 73 -1.06 -9.03 -3.06
CA GLY A 73 -1.91 -7.99 -2.51
C GLY A 73 -1.44 -6.56 -2.78
N ARG A 74 -0.29 -6.38 -3.45
CA ARG A 74 0.18 -5.06 -3.91
C ARG A 74 -0.74 -4.50 -4.98
N LEU A 75 -0.88 -3.19 -4.99
CA LEU A 75 -1.57 -2.44 -6.03
C LEU A 75 -0.54 -1.58 -6.76
N ILE A 76 -0.11 -2.00 -7.95
CA ILE A 76 0.88 -1.24 -8.73
C ILE A 76 0.16 -0.08 -9.42
N PRO A 77 0.55 1.19 -9.18
CA PRO A 77 -0.05 2.32 -9.87
C PRO A 77 0.31 2.30 -11.36
N GLN A 78 -0.64 2.67 -12.21
CA GLN A 78 -0.47 2.68 -13.67
C GLN A 78 0.77 3.46 -14.14
N ALA A 79 1.13 4.55 -13.46
CA ALA A 79 2.33 5.35 -13.80
C ALA A 79 3.67 4.58 -13.66
N ARG A 80 3.68 3.43 -12.99
CA ARG A 80 4.87 2.57 -12.85
C ARG A 80 4.88 1.43 -13.88
N MET A 81 3.84 1.30 -14.70
CA MET A 81 3.76 0.32 -15.77
C MET A 81 4.52 0.79 -17.01
N ALA A 82 5.27 -0.11 -17.64
CA ALA A 82 5.77 0.12 -18.98
C ALA A 82 4.59 0.15 -19.98
N LEU A 83 4.61 1.09 -20.92
CA LEU A 83 3.59 1.21 -21.94
C LEU A 83 3.57 -0.05 -22.83
N GLY A 84 2.44 -0.76 -22.86
CA GLY A 84 2.22 -1.91 -23.75
C GLY A 84 2.52 -3.28 -23.14
N GLU A 85 2.95 -3.37 -21.88
CA GLU A 85 3.20 -4.64 -21.20
C GLU A 85 2.14 -4.93 -20.11
N SER A 86 1.61 -6.16 -20.10
CA SER A 86 0.79 -6.64 -19.00
C SER A 86 1.67 -6.93 -17.77
N PRO A 87 1.29 -6.49 -16.55
CA PRO A 87 2.10 -6.73 -15.36
C PRO A 87 2.29 -8.24 -15.11
N GLN A 88 3.53 -8.69 -14.94
CA GLN A 88 3.81 -10.08 -14.61
C GLN A 88 3.23 -10.45 -13.24
N GLY A 89 2.33 -11.43 -13.18
CA GLY A 89 1.66 -11.82 -11.92
C GLY A 89 0.42 -11.00 -11.58
N TRP A 90 -0.09 -10.21 -12.53
CA TRP A 90 -1.39 -9.56 -12.45
C TRP A 90 -2.50 -10.59 -12.25
N GLU A 91 -3.34 -10.37 -11.23
CA GLU A 91 -4.66 -10.99 -11.13
C GLU A 91 -5.70 -9.92 -11.42
N THR A 92 -6.87 -10.30 -11.92
CA THR A 92 -7.96 -9.45 -12.46
C THR A 92 -8.47 -8.31 -11.54
N GLY A 93 -7.88 -8.12 -10.36
CA GLY A 93 -8.09 -6.95 -9.51
C GLY A 93 -7.64 -5.67 -10.21
N LEU A 94 -8.61 -4.82 -10.53
CA LEU A 94 -8.41 -3.41 -10.82
C LEU A 94 -8.94 -2.62 -9.64
N ALA A 95 -8.15 -1.66 -9.17
CA ALA A 95 -8.58 -0.68 -8.18
C ALA A 95 -8.33 0.72 -8.73
N ALA A 96 -9.12 1.70 -8.29
CA ALA A 96 -8.92 3.09 -8.64
C ALA A 96 -9.36 3.97 -7.49
N GLY A 97 -8.70 5.11 -7.33
CA GLY A 97 -9.06 6.09 -6.31
C GLY A 97 -8.00 7.16 -6.16
N ASP A 98 -8.28 8.10 -5.25
CA ASP A 98 -7.35 9.16 -4.89
C ASP A 98 -6.21 8.60 -4.05
N ALA A 99 -5.05 8.52 -4.67
CA ALA A 99 -3.87 7.95 -4.07
C ALA A 99 -2.93 9.04 -3.56
N LEU A 100 -2.32 8.79 -2.41
CA LEU A 100 -1.28 9.62 -1.83
C LEU A 100 0.09 8.98 -2.11
N PHE A 101 0.99 9.78 -2.65
CA PHE A 101 2.34 9.41 -3.02
C PHE A 101 3.32 10.16 -2.12
N LEU A 102 4.16 9.41 -1.39
CA LEU A 102 5.24 9.99 -0.58
C LEU A 102 6.58 9.51 -1.15
N ALA A 103 7.52 10.44 -1.32
CA ALA A 103 8.85 10.16 -1.82
C ALA A 103 9.90 10.70 -0.84
N TYR A 104 10.71 9.79 -0.29
CA TYR A 104 11.81 10.05 0.64
C TYR A 104 13.14 9.89 -0.11
N ALA A 105 13.70 10.99 -0.62
CA ALA A 105 14.91 10.93 -1.45
C ALA A 105 16.17 10.62 -0.66
N ASP A 106 16.21 11.06 0.59
CA ASP A 106 17.26 10.76 1.58
C ASP A 106 17.30 9.27 1.94
N ARG A 107 16.16 8.58 1.88
CA ARG A 107 16.03 7.15 2.20
C ARG A 107 15.91 6.25 0.98
N GLY A 108 15.75 6.82 -0.21
CA GLY A 108 15.56 6.04 -1.43
C GLY A 108 14.23 5.27 -1.49
N HIS A 109 13.16 5.81 -0.90
CA HIS A 109 11.86 5.14 -0.86
C HIS A 109 10.75 5.93 -1.56
N TYR A 110 9.96 5.21 -2.34
CA TYR A 110 8.72 5.66 -2.94
C TYR A 110 7.56 4.83 -2.38
N LEU A 111 6.60 5.50 -1.75
CA LEU A 111 5.47 4.90 -1.06
C LEU A 111 4.16 5.39 -1.65
N VAL A 112 3.20 4.48 -1.81
CA VAL A 112 1.89 4.77 -2.38
C VAL A 112 0.82 4.23 -1.47
N PHE A 113 -0.14 5.09 -1.16
CA PHE A 113 -1.25 4.80 -0.28
C PHE A 113 -2.57 4.99 -1.03
N LEU A 114 -3.49 4.06 -0.82
CA LEU A 114 -4.88 4.13 -1.27
C LEU A 114 -5.76 3.86 -0.06
N ASP A 115 -6.83 4.64 0.13
CA ASP A 115 -7.69 4.57 1.32
C ASP A 115 -6.90 4.61 2.63
N ASN A 116 -5.87 5.46 2.67
CA ASN A 116 -4.98 5.68 3.81
C ASN A 116 -4.14 4.46 4.26
N VAL A 117 -4.01 3.42 3.43
CA VAL A 117 -3.16 2.26 3.70
C VAL A 117 -2.11 2.06 2.62
N LEU A 118 -0.92 1.58 3.00
CA LEU A 118 0.19 1.33 2.08
C LEU A 118 -0.20 0.22 1.09
N VAL A 119 -0.20 0.52 -0.20
CA VAL A 119 -0.56 -0.46 -1.24
C VAL A 119 0.58 -0.78 -2.19
N TYR A 120 1.60 0.08 -2.24
CA TYR A 120 2.81 -0.14 -3.02
C TYR A 120 4.01 0.57 -2.40
N GLN A 121 5.17 -0.06 -2.49
CA GLN A 121 6.45 0.52 -2.12
C GLN A 121 7.52 0.08 -3.10
N GLU A 122 8.44 0.98 -3.42
CA GLU A 122 9.59 0.73 -4.27
C GLU A 122 10.83 1.37 -3.64
N ALA A 123 11.86 0.57 -3.40
CA ALA A 123 13.19 1.06 -3.09
C ALA A 123 13.89 1.47 -4.40
N MET A 124 14.51 2.65 -4.40
CA MET A 124 15.18 3.21 -5.58
C MET A 124 16.29 4.19 -5.19
N THR A 125 17.15 4.54 -6.14
CA THR A 125 18.21 5.51 -5.89
C THR A 125 17.63 6.92 -5.62
N SER A 126 18.36 7.74 -4.87
CA SER A 126 17.96 9.11 -4.55
C SER A 126 17.67 9.95 -5.81
N GLU A 127 18.48 9.75 -6.86
CA GLU A 127 18.33 10.43 -8.14
C GLU A 127 16.99 10.08 -8.80
N LYS A 128 16.58 8.81 -8.73
CA LYS A 128 15.30 8.35 -9.28
C LYS A 128 14.13 8.92 -8.47
N VAL A 129 14.23 8.98 -7.14
CA VAL A 129 13.21 9.62 -6.29
C VAL A 129 13.05 11.10 -6.67
N HIS A 130 14.17 11.83 -6.81
CA HIS A 130 14.15 13.22 -7.22
C HIS A 130 13.57 13.44 -8.63
N ALA A 131 13.87 12.55 -9.57
CA ALA A 131 13.31 12.62 -10.92
C ALA A 131 11.77 12.50 -10.91
N ILE A 132 11.24 11.54 -10.15
CA ILE A 132 9.80 11.36 -9.97
C ILE A 132 9.18 12.57 -9.27
N GLY A 133 9.74 13.02 -8.14
CA GLY A 133 9.21 14.16 -7.40
C GLY A 133 9.20 15.46 -8.21
N LYS A 134 10.17 15.64 -9.11
CA LYS A 134 10.18 16.76 -10.06
C LYS A 134 9.07 16.62 -11.10
N SER A 135 8.77 15.43 -11.63
CA SER A 135 7.70 15.28 -12.62
C SER A 135 6.32 15.69 -12.05
N TRP A 136 6.04 15.38 -10.79
CA TRP A 136 4.80 15.82 -10.12
C TRP A 136 4.65 17.33 -10.05
N LYS A 137 5.75 18.06 -9.77
CA LYS A 137 5.74 19.53 -9.78
C LYS A 137 5.46 20.11 -11.17
N HIS A 138 5.88 19.43 -12.23
CA HIS A 138 5.56 19.87 -13.59
C HIS A 138 4.09 19.60 -13.91
N GLU A 139 3.59 18.39 -13.59
CA GLU A 139 2.17 18.04 -13.79
C GLU A 139 1.21 19.00 -13.08
N SER A 140 1.52 19.39 -11.84
CA SER A 140 0.67 20.35 -11.10
C SER A 140 0.60 21.72 -11.78
N GLN A 141 1.70 22.20 -12.35
CA GLN A 141 1.74 23.47 -13.10
C GLN A 141 0.90 23.43 -14.38
N PHE A 142 0.82 22.28 -15.05
CA PHE A 142 -0.01 22.13 -16.26
C PHE A 142 -1.50 22.05 -15.94
N LYS A 143 -1.89 21.34 -14.86
CA LYS A 143 -3.29 21.30 -14.42
C LYS A 143 -3.84 22.70 -14.13
N THR A 144 -3.09 23.54 -13.41
CA THR A 144 -3.53 24.90 -13.09
C THR A 144 -3.71 25.80 -14.32
N ARG A 145 -2.92 25.59 -15.38
CA ARG A 145 -3.02 26.40 -16.61
C ARG A 145 -4.21 26.02 -17.49
N LEU A 146 -4.61 24.75 -17.51
CA LEU A 146 -5.74 24.27 -18.32
C LEU A 146 -7.10 24.55 -17.66
N GLU A 147 -7.15 24.62 -16.32
CA GLU A 147 -8.36 24.93 -15.56
C GLU A 147 -8.59 26.43 -15.33
N SER A 148 -7.75 27.31 -15.87
CA SER A 148 -8.00 28.75 -15.81
C SER A 148 -9.24 29.06 -16.68
N PRO A 149 -10.40 29.45 -16.10
CA PRO A 149 -11.55 29.83 -16.89
C PRO A 149 -11.16 31.03 -17.78
N PRO A 150 -11.72 31.16 -18.99
CA PRO A 150 -11.47 32.34 -19.81
C PRO A 150 -11.84 33.56 -18.96
N ALA A 151 -10.86 34.45 -18.78
CA ALA A 151 -11.09 35.74 -18.17
C ALA A 151 -12.24 36.39 -18.97
N SER A 152 -13.41 36.44 -18.34
CA SER A 152 -14.58 37.09 -18.91
C SER A 152 -14.30 38.58 -18.85
N GLN A 153 -13.82 39.14 -19.96
CA GLN A 153 -13.85 40.58 -20.21
C GLN A 153 -15.24 40.97 -20.71
#